data_AF-A0A3B0TDF9-F1
#
_entry.id   AF-A0A3B0TDF9-F1
#
_cell.length_a   1.000
_cell.length_b   1.000
_cell.length_c   1.000
_cell.angle_alpha   90.00
_cell.angle_beta   90.00
_cell.angle_gamma   90.00
#
_symmetry.space_group_name_H-M   'P 1'
#
loop_
_entity.id
_entity.type
_entity.pdbx_description
1 polymer ?
#
loop_
_entity_poly.entity_id
_entity_poly.type
_entity_poly.pdbx_seq_one_letter_code
_entity_poly.pdbx_strand_id
1 'polypeptide(L)'
;MVNLEFQVAGTNTMVRTRSLKIVAIVVAATVLAGCSSRQSGVREMLGLDKSPPDEFLVVTKAPLIVPPGSDLVPPDPGAPPTAANNPATVAETATFGARRTTGASSKAESAILASAGVQGADPRIRRRLRAETLRAKEAESTVANQILNIQRDQVETLDPEEERVRLRKKRTGRRISAEDILSDTCPPGSPKNCRTTAN
;
A
#
# COMPACT_ATOMS: atom_id res chain seq x y z
N MET A 1 -36.89 9.17 -61.07
CA MET A 1 -37.79 8.03 -60.79
C MET A 1 -37.15 7.31 -59.62
N VAL A 2 -37.63 7.46 -58.38
CA VAL A 2 -38.91 6.91 -57.91
C VAL A 2 -39.53 7.86 -56.88
N ASN A 3 -40.78 8.22 -57.12
CA ASN A 3 -41.63 8.93 -56.17
C ASN A 3 -41.92 8.03 -54.97
N LEU A 4 -41.89 8.60 -53.76
CA LEU A 4 -42.55 8.01 -52.61
C LEU A 4 -43.29 9.11 -51.84
N GLU A 5 -44.47 9.45 -52.37
CA GLU A 5 -45.53 10.10 -51.61
C GLU A 5 -46.00 9.13 -50.52
N PHE A 6 -45.93 9.55 -49.26
CA PHE A 6 -46.60 8.87 -48.17
C PHE A 6 -47.73 9.76 -47.66
N GLN A 7 -48.87 9.63 -48.33
CA GLN A 7 -50.17 10.16 -47.95
C GLN A 7 -50.48 9.75 -46.49
N VAL A 8 -50.39 10.68 -45.54
CA VAL A 8 -50.90 10.47 -44.17
C VAL A 8 -52.41 10.71 -44.20
N ALA A 9 -53.14 9.69 -44.65
CA ALA A 9 -54.59 9.62 -44.52
C ALA A 9 -54.96 9.55 -43.02
N GLY A 10 -55.98 10.34 -42.66
CA GLY A 10 -56.46 10.47 -41.30
C GLY A 10 -56.95 9.14 -40.71
N THR A 11 -56.73 8.98 -39.41
CA THR A 11 -57.66 8.44 -38.40
C THR A 11 -56.93 8.29 -37.06
N ASN A 12 -57.61 8.69 -35.99
CA ASN A 12 -57.41 8.26 -34.60
C ASN A 12 -56.10 8.66 -33.89
N THR A 13 -56.09 9.89 -33.36
CA THR A 13 -55.12 10.45 -32.41
C THR A 13 -54.90 9.61 -31.14
N MET A 14 -55.82 8.71 -30.81
CA MET A 14 -55.79 7.90 -29.58
C MET A 14 -54.87 6.67 -29.65
N VAL A 15 -54.68 6.05 -30.81
CA VAL A 15 -53.78 4.88 -30.97
C VAL A 15 -52.33 5.34 -31.20
N ARG A 16 -52.17 6.48 -31.89
CA ARG A 16 -50.89 7.07 -32.29
C ARG A 16 -50.03 7.52 -31.10
N THR A 17 -50.65 7.94 -29.99
CA THR A 17 -49.93 8.32 -28.76
C THR A 17 -49.43 7.12 -27.97
N ARG A 18 -50.14 5.98 -28.01
CA ARG A 18 -49.70 4.73 -27.36
C ARG A 18 -48.53 4.10 -28.10
N SER A 19 -48.58 4.04 -29.43
CA SER A 19 -47.46 3.57 -30.25
C SER A 19 -46.26 4.51 -30.22
N LEU A 20 -46.45 5.85 -30.17
CA LEU A 20 -45.33 6.79 -29.94
C LEU A 20 -44.63 6.56 -28.60
N LYS A 21 -45.39 6.30 -27.53
CA LYS A 21 -44.82 6.02 -26.20
C LYS A 21 -44.02 4.72 -26.19
N ILE A 22 -44.53 3.67 -26.84
CA ILE A 22 -43.83 2.39 -26.94
C ILE A 22 -42.53 2.56 -27.76
N VAL A 23 -42.59 3.26 -28.90
CA VAL A 23 -41.38 3.55 -29.70
C VAL A 23 -40.37 4.38 -28.92
N ALA A 24 -40.82 5.39 -28.16
CA ALA A 24 -39.93 6.20 -27.32
C ALA A 24 -39.26 5.37 -26.21
N ILE A 25 -39.97 4.42 -25.60
CA ILE A 25 -39.41 3.51 -24.60
C ILE A 25 -38.40 2.56 -25.22
N VAL A 26 -38.68 2.01 -26.41
CA VAL A 26 -37.75 1.12 -27.13
C VAL A 26 -36.48 1.87 -27.54
N VAL A 27 -36.61 3.10 -28.05
CA VAL A 27 -35.45 3.95 -28.40
C VAL A 27 -34.66 4.35 -27.15
N ALA A 28 -35.33 4.68 -26.04
CA ALA A 28 -34.64 4.95 -24.78
C ALA A 28 -33.89 3.72 -24.27
N ALA A 29 -34.49 2.53 -24.37
CA ALA A 29 -33.86 1.28 -23.97
C ALA A 29 -32.63 0.94 -24.84
N THR A 30 -32.65 1.19 -26.16
CA THR A 30 -31.51 0.94 -27.03
C THR A 30 -30.38 1.95 -26.82
N VAL A 31 -30.68 3.21 -26.52
CA VAL A 31 -29.67 4.24 -26.16
C VAL A 31 -29.01 3.91 -24.82
N LEU A 32 -29.79 3.51 -23.80
CA LEU A 32 -29.25 3.08 -22.51
C LEU A 32 -28.46 1.75 -22.61
N ALA A 33 -28.89 0.82 -23.46
CA ALA A 33 -28.14 -0.40 -23.76
C ALA A 33 -26.82 -0.10 -24.51
N GLY A 34 -26.80 0.92 -25.38
CA GLY A 34 -25.61 1.40 -26.07
C GLY A 34 -24.56 1.99 -25.10
N CYS A 35 -25.00 2.82 -24.15
CA CYS A 35 -24.13 3.40 -23.10
C CYS A 35 -23.68 2.39 -22.03
N SER A 36 -24.38 1.27 -21.86
CA SER A 36 -24.00 0.20 -20.91
C SER A 36 -23.23 -0.95 -21.56
N SER A 37 -22.97 -0.87 -22.88
CA SER A 37 -22.16 -1.86 -23.56
C SER A 37 -20.73 -1.84 -22.98
N ARG A 38 -20.37 -2.97 -22.38
CA ARG A 38 -19.13 -3.25 -21.65
C ARG A 38 -17.86 -3.21 -22.53
N GLN A 39 -17.96 -2.70 -23.77
CA GLN A 39 -16.87 -2.70 -24.74
C GLN A 39 -16.14 -1.37 -24.67
N SER A 40 -14.98 -1.40 -24.01
CA SER A 40 -13.77 -0.55 -24.08
C SER A 40 -13.81 0.88 -24.66
N GLY A 41 -14.54 1.22 -25.71
CA GLY A 41 -14.41 2.49 -26.44
C GLY A 41 -14.70 3.76 -25.63
N VAL A 42 -15.83 3.83 -24.93
CA VAL A 42 -16.22 5.05 -24.17
C VAL A 42 -15.49 5.18 -22.83
N ARG A 43 -15.10 4.08 -22.19
CA ARG A 43 -14.35 4.11 -20.93
C ARG A 43 -12.87 4.42 -21.13
N GLU A 44 -12.29 3.96 -22.24
CA GLU A 44 -10.93 4.28 -22.68
C GLU A 44 -10.79 5.78 -22.99
N MET A 45 -11.72 6.35 -23.78
CA MET A 45 -11.73 7.79 -24.11
C MET A 45 -11.88 8.69 -22.87
N LEU A 46 -12.55 8.20 -21.83
CA LEU A 46 -12.73 8.90 -20.55
C LEU A 46 -11.59 8.63 -19.55
N GLY A 47 -10.58 7.82 -19.90
CA GLY A 47 -9.45 7.48 -19.03
C GLY A 47 -9.84 6.72 -17.76
N LEU A 48 -11.03 6.11 -17.75
CA LEU A 48 -11.52 5.28 -16.65
C LEU A 48 -11.03 3.83 -16.76
N ASP A 49 -10.57 3.43 -17.94
CA ASP A 49 -9.86 2.16 -18.14
C ASP A 49 -8.39 2.37 -17.77
N LYS A 50 -7.94 1.64 -16.75
CA LYS A 50 -6.56 1.66 -16.30
C LYS A 50 -5.95 0.36 -16.77
N SER A 51 -5.09 0.43 -17.79
CA SER A 51 -4.23 -0.67 -18.20
C SER A 51 -2.88 -0.50 -17.46
N PRO A 52 -2.72 -1.01 -16.23
CA PRO A 52 -1.45 -0.93 -15.54
C PRO A 52 -0.39 -1.67 -16.39
N PRO A 53 0.81 -1.10 -16.56
CA PRO A 53 1.93 -1.83 -17.13
C PRO A 53 2.14 -3.10 -16.31
N ASP A 54 2.36 -4.23 -16.99
CA ASP A 54 2.57 -5.53 -16.36
C ASP A 54 3.65 -5.46 -15.27
N GLU A 55 3.23 -5.50 -14.01
CA GLU A 55 4.11 -5.42 -12.85
C GLU A 55 5.09 -6.61 -12.74
N PHE A 56 4.92 -7.64 -13.57
CA PHE A 56 5.83 -8.78 -13.66
C PHE A 56 6.75 -8.74 -14.87
N LEU A 57 6.67 -7.69 -15.70
CA LEU A 57 7.59 -7.50 -16.80
C LEU A 57 8.98 -7.11 -16.27
N VAL A 58 9.90 -8.08 -16.23
CA VAL A 58 11.29 -7.83 -15.88
C VAL A 58 12.01 -7.22 -17.08
N VAL A 59 12.13 -5.89 -17.09
CA VAL A 59 12.98 -5.18 -18.07
C VAL A 59 14.43 -5.28 -17.63
N THR A 60 15.27 -5.89 -18.48
CA THR A 60 16.72 -5.94 -18.26
C THR A 60 17.31 -4.54 -18.42
N LYS A 61 17.84 -3.97 -17.34
CA LYS A 61 18.59 -2.71 -17.41
C LYS A 61 20.00 -2.97 -17.97
N ALA A 62 20.57 -1.94 -18.60
CA ALA A 62 21.97 -1.98 -19.03
C ALA A 62 22.89 -2.33 -17.84
N PRO A 63 24.00 -3.06 -18.08
CA PRO A 63 24.94 -3.40 -17.03
C PRO A 63 25.47 -2.13 -16.34
N LEU A 64 25.53 -2.14 -15.02
CA LEU A 64 26.10 -1.02 -14.26
C LEU A 64 27.60 -0.95 -14.53
N ILE A 65 28.05 0.16 -15.10
CA ILE A 65 29.46 0.49 -15.23
C ILE A 65 29.87 1.16 -13.93
N VAL A 66 30.83 0.57 -13.24
CA VAL A 66 31.45 1.22 -12.09
C VAL A 66 32.27 2.40 -12.61
N PRO A 67 32.02 3.63 -12.16
CA PRO A 67 32.78 4.78 -12.63
C PRO A 67 34.26 4.62 -12.25
N PRO A 68 35.21 5.00 -13.13
CA PRO A 68 36.63 4.98 -12.79
C PRO A 68 36.88 5.91 -11.59
N GLY A 69 37.53 5.38 -10.53
CA GLY A 69 37.79 6.10 -9.29
C GLY A 69 36.93 5.68 -8.08
N SER A 70 36.18 4.58 -8.15
CA SER A 70 35.46 4.00 -6.99
C SER A 70 36.37 3.24 -6.01
N ASP A 71 37.65 3.58 -5.95
CA ASP A 71 38.58 3.04 -4.96
C ASP A 71 38.21 3.67 -3.62
N LEU A 72 37.24 3.05 -2.94
CA LEU A 72 36.88 3.41 -1.58
C LEU A 72 38.15 3.35 -0.75
N VAL A 73 38.54 4.47 -0.16
CA VAL A 73 39.65 4.53 0.78
C VAL A 73 39.34 3.50 1.88
N PRO A 74 40.19 2.47 2.07
CA PRO A 74 39.96 1.48 3.12
C PRO A 74 39.87 2.20 4.47
N PRO A 75 38.91 1.85 5.33
CA PRO A 75 38.79 2.47 6.64
C PRO A 75 40.06 2.20 7.45
N ASP A 76 40.56 3.22 8.15
CA ASP A 76 41.75 3.07 8.99
C ASP A 76 41.50 1.98 10.05
N PRO A 77 42.42 1.01 10.21
CA PRO A 77 42.26 -0.06 11.17
C PRO A 77 42.24 0.53 12.59
N GLY A 78 41.07 0.45 13.24
CA GLY A 78 40.83 0.97 14.59
C GLY A 78 40.11 2.33 14.65
N ALA A 79 39.80 2.96 13.52
CA ALA A 79 38.94 4.14 13.51
C ALA A 79 37.50 3.79 13.95
N PRO A 80 36.84 4.65 14.75
CA PRO A 80 35.44 4.44 15.11
C PRO A 80 34.58 4.40 13.83
N PRO A 81 33.59 3.48 13.75
CA PRO A 81 32.78 3.35 12.55
C PRO A 81 32.05 4.68 12.26
N THR A 82 32.14 5.16 11.01
CA THR A 82 31.48 6.41 10.58
C THR A 82 29.96 6.35 10.68
N ALA A 83 29.39 5.15 10.72
CA ALA A 83 27.96 4.88 10.90
C ALA A 83 27.53 4.68 12.36
N ALA A 84 28.39 4.94 13.36
CA ALA A 84 28.08 4.67 14.77
C ALA A 84 26.90 5.51 15.34
N ASN A 85 26.52 6.59 14.67
CA ASN A 85 25.48 7.47 15.17
C ASN A 85 24.10 6.99 14.69
N ASN A 86 23.23 6.64 15.63
CA ASN A 86 21.84 6.32 15.34
C ASN A 86 21.19 7.51 14.59
N PRO A 87 20.62 7.31 13.39
CA PRO A 87 20.06 8.40 12.60
C PRO A 87 18.98 9.18 13.35
N ALA A 88 18.23 8.52 14.25
CA ALA A 88 17.26 9.19 15.11
C ALA A 88 17.92 10.19 16.06
N THR A 89 19.05 9.82 16.67
CA THR A 89 19.79 10.74 17.57
C THR A 89 20.45 11.88 16.81
N VAL A 90 20.92 11.64 15.59
CA VAL A 90 21.49 12.69 14.73
C VAL A 90 20.41 13.67 14.30
N ALA A 91 19.25 13.17 13.84
CA ALA A 91 18.12 14.00 13.45
C ALA A 91 17.56 14.81 14.62
N GLU A 92 17.44 14.20 15.81
CA GLU A 92 17.03 14.89 17.03
C GLU A 92 18.00 16.03 17.37
N THR A 93 19.31 15.75 17.32
CA THR A 93 20.36 16.75 17.62
C THR A 93 20.41 17.86 16.56
N ALA A 94 20.18 17.53 15.28
CA ALA A 94 20.13 18.53 14.21
C ALA A 94 18.88 19.43 14.30
N THR A 95 17.75 18.87 14.70
CA THR A 95 16.47 19.59 14.78
C THR A 95 16.34 20.43 16.04
N PHE A 96 16.77 19.89 17.18
CA PHE A 96 16.61 20.54 18.50
C PHE A 96 17.93 21.07 19.08
N GLY A 97 19.04 20.90 18.38
CA GLY A 97 20.39 21.12 18.90
C GLY A 97 20.84 19.97 19.81
N ALA A 98 22.12 19.92 20.14
CA ALA A 98 22.57 19.14 21.30
C ALA A 98 21.76 19.60 22.50
N ARG A 99 21.12 18.66 23.21
CA ARG A 99 20.28 18.95 24.38
C ARG A 99 21.03 19.90 25.28
N ARG A 100 20.70 21.20 25.18
CA ARG A 100 21.24 22.23 26.04
C ARG A 100 20.74 21.83 27.41
N THR A 101 21.61 21.23 28.22
CA THR A 101 21.44 21.24 29.67
C THR A 101 21.23 22.70 29.98
N THR A 102 19.98 23.03 30.30
CA THR A 102 19.45 24.39 30.51
C THR A 102 20.58 25.33 30.91
N GLY A 103 21.06 26.14 29.95
CA GLY A 103 21.98 27.22 30.28
C GLY A 103 21.32 28.01 31.40
N ALA A 104 22.09 28.35 32.44
CA ALA A 104 21.56 28.90 33.69
C ALA A 104 20.40 29.88 33.43
N SER A 105 19.18 29.44 33.75
CA SER A 105 17.97 30.24 33.49
C SER A 105 18.14 31.61 34.14
N SER A 106 17.74 32.65 33.43
CA SER A 106 17.79 34.01 33.98
C SER A 106 16.91 34.09 35.25
N LYS A 107 17.22 35.04 36.15
CA LYS A 107 16.40 35.25 37.36
C LYS A 107 14.92 35.44 37.02
N ALA A 108 14.62 36.15 35.92
CA ALA A 108 13.26 36.36 35.43
C ALA A 108 12.59 35.05 34.98
N GLU A 109 13.27 34.19 34.22
CA GLU A 109 12.74 32.88 33.83
C GLU A 109 12.50 32.00 35.04
N SER A 110 13.41 31.98 36.01
CA SER A 110 13.23 31.18 37.22
C SER A 110 12.01 31.64 38.05
N ALA A 111 11.72 32.94 38.08
CA ALA A 111 10.54 33.49 38.76
C ALA A 111 9.24 33.10 38.06
N ILE A 112 9.23 33.11 36.72
CA ILE A 112 8.08 32.65 35.90
C ILE A 112 7.88 31.13 36.04
N LEU A 113 8.95 30.35 36.05
CA LEU A 113 8.87 28.89 36.25
C LEU A 113 8.39 28.53 37.66
N ALA A 114 8.78 29.32 38.66
CA ALA A 114 8.29 29.17 40.02
C ALA A 114 6.81 29.51 40.13
N SER A 115 6.33 30.59 39.50
CA SER A 115 4.91 30.94 39.47
C SER A 115 4.07 29.95 38.66
N ALA A 116 4.64 29.35 37.62
CA ALA A 116 4.02 28.28 36.83
C ALA A 116 4.02 26.90 37.53
N GLY A 117 4.56 26.79 38.75
CA GLY A 117 4.54 25.55 39.53
C GLY A 117 5.39 24.42 38.95
N VAL A 118 6.35 24.73 38.07
CA VAL A 118 7.14 23.72 37.35
C VAL A 118 8.01 22.87 38.28
N GLN A 119 8.33 23.37 39.48
CA GLN A 119 9.16 22.65 40.46
C GLN A 119 8.55 21.31 40.94
N GLY A 120 7.23 21.13 40.83
CA GLY A 120 6.56 19.87 41.17
C GLY A 120 6.30 18.93 39.98
N ALA A 121 6.73 19.29 38.77
CA ALA A 121 6.41 18.53 37.56
C ALA A 121 7.28 17.27 37.43
N ASP A 122 6.64 16.11 37.28
CA ASP A 122 7.36 14.86 36.98
C ASP A 122 8.02 14.95 35.59
N PRO A 123 9.36 14.83 35.47
CA PRO A 123 10.05 14.88 34.18
C PRO A 123 9.62 13.74 33.22
N ARG A 124 8.98 12.70 33.74
CA ARG A 124 8.50 11.53 33.00
C ARG A 124 7.01 11.60 32.67
N ILE A 125 6.32 12.70 32.97
CA ILE A 125 4.86 12.83 32.78
C ILE A 125 4.42 12.49 31.35
N ARG A 126 5.19 12.90 30.33
CA ARG A 126 4.88 12.57 28.92
C ARG A 126 4.94 11.08 28.62
N ARG A 127 5.88 10.37 29.24
CA ARG A 127 6.01 8.91 29.08
C ARG A 127 4.86 8.19 29.79
N ARG A 128 4.52 8.64 31.00
CA ARG A 128 3.38 8.13 31.76
C ARG A 128 2.07 8.34 30.99
N LEU A 129 1.83 9.55 30.50
CA LEU A 129 0.64 9.89 29.71
C LEU A 129 0.55 9.05 28.44
N ARG A 130 1.66 8.87 27.71
CA ARG A 130 1.68 7.98 26.53
C ARG A 130 1.30 6.55 26.89
N ALA A 131 1.87 6.00 27.96
CA ALA A 131 1.54 4.65 28.42
C ALA A 131 0.07 4.52 28.83
N GLU A 132 -0.48 5.51 29.52
CA GLU A 132 -1.90 5.56 29.91
C GLU A 132 -2.82 5.68 28.69
N THR A 133 -2.45 6.52 27.70
CA THR A 133 -3.24 6.72 26.47
C THR A 133 -3.25 5.46 25.60
N LEU A 134 -2.12 4.76 25.52
CA LEU A 134 -2.03 3.47 24.81
C LEU A 134 -2.92 2.42 25.49
N ARG A 135 -2.85 2.30 26.81
CA ARG A 135 -3.71 1.37 27.58
C ARG A 135 -5.20 1.70 27.42
N ALA A 136 -5.56 2.98 27.45
CA ALA A 136 -6.94 3.41 27.24
C ALA A 136 -7.44 3.01 25.83
N LYS A 137 -6.60 3.22 24.80
CA LYS A 137 -6.91 2.85 23.41
C LYS A 137 -7.05 1.33 23.23
N GLU A 138 -6.20 0.55 23.87
CA GLU A 138 -6.28 -0.92 23.85
C GLU A 138 -7.57 -1.42 24.51
N ALA A 139 -7.91 -0.87 25.68
CA ALA A 139 -9.15 -1.16 26.39
C ALA A 139 -10.39 -0.80 25.55
N GLU A 140 -10.40 0.38 24.93
CA GLU A 140 -11.47 0.82 24.03
C GLU A 140 -11.61 -0.12 22.83
N SER A 141 -10.49 -0.48 22.19
CA SER A 141 -10.54 -1.40 21.05
C SER A 141 -11.06 -2.79 21.44
N THR A 142 -10.80 -3.24 22.66
CA THR A 142 -11.28 -4.53 23.17
C THR A 142 -12.80 -4.52 23.35
N VAL A 143 -13.33 -3.46 23.96
CA VAL A 143 -14.79 -3.27 24.13
C VAL A 143 -15.49 -3.08 22.79
N ALA A 144 -14.92 -2.27 21.89
CA ALA A 144 -15.48 -2.05 20.56
C ALA A 144 -15.56 -3.35 19.75
N ASN A 145 -14.53 -4.19 19.77
CA ASN A 145 -14.55 -5.47 19.07
C ASN A 145 -15.52 -6.48 19.70
N GLN A 146 -15.71 -6.45 21.03
CA GLN A 146 -16.69 -7.29 21.71
C GLN A 146 -18.13 -6.91 21.29
N ILE A 147 -18.44 -5.62 21.21
CA ILE A 147 -19.76 -5.13 20.79
C ILE A 147 -19.99 -5.41 19.30
N LEU A 148 -18.98 -5.19 18.46
CA LEU A 148 -19.06 -5.37 17.02
C LEU A 148 -18.86 -6.83 16.57
N ASN A 149 -18.68 -7.76 17.52
CA ASN A 149 -18.35 -9.18 17.29
C ASN A 149 -17.25 -9.39 16.22
N ILE A 150 -16.28 -8.48 16.18
CA ILE A 150 -15.15 -8.56 15.25
C ILE A 150 -14.16 -9.51 15.91
N GLN A 151 -14.14 -10.76 15.46
CA GLN A 151 -13.05 -11.67 15.79
C GLN A 151 -11.77 -11.08 15.21
N ARG A 152 -10.87 -10.64 16.09
CA ARG A 152 -9.48 -10.44 15.71
C ARG A 152 -8.91 -11.84 15.55
N ASP A 153 -8.77 -12.26 14.30
CA ASP A 153 -7.98 -13.43 13.96
C ASP A 153 -6.64 -13.25 14.68
N GLN A 154 -6.25 -14.26 15.45
CA GLN A 154 -4.94 -14.27 16.08
C GLN A 154 -3.92 -14.03 14.97
N VAL A 155 -2.93 -13.17 15.21
CA VAL A 155 -1.85 -12.94 14.26
C VAL A 155 -1.02 -14.21 14.24
N GLU A 156 -1.50 -15.21 13.51
CA GLU A 156 -0.77 -16.41 13.19
C GLU A 156 0.42 -15.92 12.37
N THR A 157 1.61 -16.07 12.94
CA THR A 157 2.84 -15.67 12.27
C THR A 157 3.05 -16.68 11.14
N LEU A 158 2.47 -16.39 9.98
CA LEU A 158 2.59 -17.21 8.79
C LEU A 158 4.03 -17.15 8.31
N ASP A 159 4.68 -18.32 8.23
CA ASP A 159 5.95 -18.44 7.53
C ASP A 159 5.72 -18.13 6.04
N PRO A 160 6.36 -17.08 5.49
CA PRO A 160 6.17 -16.68 4.10
C PRO A 160 6.53 -17.80 3.11
N GLU A 161 7.49 -18.66 3.45
CA GLU A 161 7.95 -19.72 2.54
C GLU A 161 6.94 -20.87 2.48
N GLU A 162 6.40 -21.31 3.62
CA GLU A 162 5.39 -22.37 3.69
C GLU A 162 4.07 -21.92 3.04
N GLU A 163 3.67 -20.67 3.27
CA GLU A 163 2.47 -20.11 2.66
C GLU A 163 2.61 -19.97 1.13
N ARG A 164 3.79 -19.55 0.65
CA ARG A 164 4.08 -19.50 -0.79
C ARG A 164 3.95 -20.87 -1.45
N VAL A 165 4.45 -21.92 -0.78
CA VAL A 165 4.30 -23.31 -1.26
C VAL A 165 2.82 -23.72 -1.28
N ARG A 166 2.05 -23.38 -0.24
CA ARG A 166 0.61 -23.66 -0.17
C ARG A 166 -0.16 -22.98 -1.30
N LEU A 167 0.10 -21.71 -1.58
CA LEU A 167 -0.54 -20.94 -2.65
C LEU A 167 -0.17 -21.49 -4.04
N ARG A 168 1.08 -21.95 -4.22
CA ARG A 168 1.49 -22.65 -5.46
C ARG A 168 0.70 -23.95 -5.65
N LYS A 169 0.57 -24.78 -4.61
CA LYS A 169 -0.24 -26.02 -4.65
C LYS A 169 -1.68 -25.75 -5.10
N LYS A 170 -2.31 -24.69 -4.57
CA LYS A 170 -3.67 -24.29 -4.94
C LYS A 170 -3.78 -23.81 -6.39
N ARG A 171 -2.78 -23.07 -6.89
CA ARG A 171 -2.77 -22.56 -8.28
C ARG A 171 -2.54 -23.63 -9.33
N THR A 172 -1.62 -24.57 -9.09
CA THR A 172 -1.22 -25.57 -10.10
C THR A 172 -2.08 -26.83 -10.09
N GLY A 173 -2.91 -27.04 -9.06
CA GLY A 173 -3.75 -28.24 -8.92
C GLY A 173 -2.97 -29.55 -8.81
N ARG A 174 -1.63 -29.50 -8.74
CA ARG A 174 -0.72 -30.64 -8.70
C ARG A 174 -0.05 -30.72 -7.32
N ARG A 175 0.15 -31.93 -6.81
CA ARG A 175 1.00 -32.15 -5.62
C ARG A 175 2.45 -31.82 -6.01
N ILE A 176 3.02 -30.82 -5.36
CA ILE A 176 4.44 -30.47 -5.49
C ILE A 176 5.25 -31.54 -4.73
N SER A 177 6.19 -32.19 -5.42
CA SER A 177 7.07 -33.22 -4.85
C SER A 177 8.30 -32.58 -4.18
N ALA A 178 8.98 -33.29 -3.28
CA ALA A 178 10.17 -32.78 -2.58
C ALA A 178 11.29 -32.31 -3.53
N GLU A 179 11.42 -32.92 -4.71
CA GLU A 179 12.33 -32.46 -5.78
C GLU A 179 12.11 -31.00 -6.23
N ASP A 180 10.84 -30.55 -6.32
CA ASP A 180 10.49 -29.20 -6.80
C ASP A 180 10.84 -28.12 -5.76
N ILE A 181 11.03 -28.49 -4.49
CA ILE A 181 11.46 -27.59 -3.41
C ILE A 181 12.99 -27.42 -3.45
N LEU A 182 13.71 -28.48 -3.86
CA LEU A 182 15.17 -28.48 -3.88
C LEU A 182 15.73 -27.69 -5.08
N SER A 183 15.02 -27.66 -6.21
CA SER A 183 15.42 -26.88 -7.40
C SER A 183 15.37 -25.37 -7.20
N ASP A 184 14.53 -24.88 -6.27
CA ASP A 184 14.33 -23.45 -6.04
C ASP A 184 15.41 -22.84 -5.12
N THR A 185 16.25 -23.67 -4.49
CA THR A 185 17.39 -23.20 -3.68
C THR A 185 18.68 -22.98 -4.47
N CYS A 186 18.73 -23.35 -5.76
CA CYS A 186 19.92 -23.10 -6.57
C CYS A 186 19.79 -21.81 -7.40
N PRO A 187 20.69 -20.82 -7.19
CA PRO A 187 20.66 -19.58 -7.94
C PRO A 187 20.89 -19.84 -9.45
N PRO A 188 20.33 -19.00 -10.34
CA PRO A 188 20.45 -19.18 -11.78
C PRO A 188 21.92 -19.04 -12.20
N GLY A 189 22.52 -20.16 -12.65
CA GLY A 189 23.92 -20.23 -13.12
C GLY A 189 24.73 -21.44 -12.64
N SER A 190 24.15 -22.36 -11.86
CA SER A 190 24.85 -23.54 -11.34
C SER A 190 24.70 -24.78 -12.26
N PRO A 191 25.73 -25.65 -12.34
CA PRO A 191 25.64 -26.90 -13.10
C PRO A 191 24.59 -27.85 -12.49
N LYS A 192 24.07 -28.77 -13.32
CA LYS A 192 22.89 -29.63 -13.06
C LYS A 192 23.03 -30.66 -11.91
N ASN A 193 23.93 -30.44 -10.96
CA ASN A 193 24.23 -31.28 -9.82
C ASN A 193 24.45 -30.45 -8.54
N CYS A 194 23.52 -29.54 -8.21
CA CYS A 194 23.43 -28.97 -6.88
C CYS A 194 22.96 -30.06 -5.89
N ARG A 195 23.88 -30.86 -5.36
CA ARG A 195 23.62 -31.70 -4.18
C ARG A 195 23.93 -30.84 -2.97
N THR A 196 22.88 -30.44 -2.23
CA THR A 196 23.01 -29.70 -0.96
C THR A 196 23.89 -30.49 -0.01
N THR A 197 25.12 -30.03 0.23
CA THR A 197 25.90 -30.49 1.39
C THR A 197 25.30 -29.82 2.61
N ALA A 198 24.38 -30.51 3.26
CA ALA A 198 23.88 -30.15 4.57
C ALA A 198 25.01 -30.25 5.60
N ASN A 199 25.16 -29.21 6.41
CA ASN A 199 25.75 -29.27 7.74
C ASN A 199 24.76 -28.61 8.69
#